data_AF-A0A0D1YV50-F1
#
_entry.id   AF-A0A0D1YV50-F1
#
_cell.length_a   1.000
_cell.length_b   1.000
_cell.length_c   1.000
_cell.angle_alpha   90.00
_cell.angle_beta   90.00
_cell.angle_gamma   90.00
#
_symmetry.space_group_name_H-M   'P 1'
#
loop_
_entity.id
_entity.type
_entity.pdbx_description
1 polymer ?
#
loop_
_entity_poly.entity_id
_entity_poly.type
_entity_poly.pdbx_seq_one_letter_code
_entity_poly.pdbx_strand_id
1 'polypeptide(L)'
;MSTLSWYLARVRSVVFRHSPASPSSLNGNVANQRTTLVMGNPSADLDSLISAVVLSYFYNMRTETQHKSGSGSGRTTDAPRTISKYIPILNLPTIRSSDLWRLRPEFGVAMRLALGEDARTIRSQDAGEQGRTSVLEEVLTIADVLDNQDSTLHGVFAQEGKEDSEKQDIILVDHNAPSIPGLDERTIETRLNVVGCIDHHVDEGHVSANADPRIITTGIGSCTSLVVKHVREQGLWPTITASKTTGEDDGEGIRQIARLALAPVLIDTSNLRATGDKCSDVDREVVKFLESVVTTRETHIETTETAGTAKTETGTEAQWNRDAFHQVIGVAKANSLDLLSMQEVFDRDYKVWTESAASGQGGQSVNVGISSLVKPLSWLVRHAGSIEKFLDEVDRFAQQRKLEVFAMLTRAGEGKEVVVLADESARKVIGKFEERFDAGFGRKTRKKKGELEDLVDGGYE
;
A
#
# COMPACT_ATOMS: atom_id res chain seq x y z
N MET A 1 21.98 2.09 -10.99
CA MET A 1 20.68 1.37 -10.94
C MET A 1 19.57 2.36 -11.24
N SER A 2 18.38 1.91 -11.66
CA SER A 2 17.30 2.84 -12.05
C SER A 2 16.79 3.64 -10.87
N THR A 3 16.61 4.95 -11.03
CA THR A 3 15.91 5.78 -10.04
C THR A 3 14.46 5.36 -9.90
N LEU A 4 13.83 5.68 -8.77
CA LEU A 4 12.44 5.35 -8.47
C LEU A 4 11.49 5.90 -9.55
N SER A 5 11.61 7.18 -9.90
CA SER A 5 10.74 7.81 -10.91
C SER A 5 10.88 7.16 -12.29
N TRP A 6 12.11 6.86 -12.71
CA TRP A 6 12.35 6.20 -13.98
C TRP A 6 11.81 4.76 -13.98
N TYR A 7 11.95 4.05 -12.87
CA TYR A 7 11.44 2.70 -12.70
C TYR A 7 9.91 2.65 -12.83
N LEU A 8 9.20 3.51 -12.07
CA LEU A 8 7.74 3.56 -12.11
C LEU A 8 7.23 3.91 -13.51
N ALA A 9 7.78 4.95 -14.15
CA ALA A 9 7.42 5.33 -15.51
C ALA A 9 7.67 4.19 -16.53
N ARG A 10 8.78 3.47 -16.38
CA ARG A 10 9.09 2.33 -17.25
C ARG A 10 8.08 1.19 -17.07
N VAL A 11 7.74 0.82 -15.83
CA VAL A 11 6.73 -0.21 -15.54
C VAL A 11 5.37 0.22 -16.09
N ARG A 12 4.94 1.46 -15.83
CA ARG A 12 3.69 2.01 -16.35
C ARG A 12 3.62 1.91 -17.88
N SER A 13 4.73 2.20 -18.56
CA SER A 13 4.81 2.05 -20.02
C SER A 13 4.63 0.60 -20.50
N VAL A 14 4.96 -0.42 -19.71
CA VAL A 14 4.78 -1.83 -20.11
C VAL A 14 3.30 -2.15 -20.24
N VAL A 15 2.48 -1.62 -19.34
CA VAL A 15 1.04 -1.91 -19.28
C VAL A 15 0.26 -1.22 -20.41
N PHE A 16 0.62 0.03 -20.73
CA PHE A 16 -0.06 0.86 -21.73
C PHE A 16 0.63 0.90 -23.11
N ARG A 17 1.56 -0.03 -23.37
CA ARG A 17 2.13 -0.19 -24.72
C ARG A 17 1.04 -0.65 -25.68
N HIS A 18 0.93 0.04 -26.81
CA HIS A 18 0.06 -0.37 -27.89
C HIS A 18 0.63 -1.66 -28.50
N SER A 19 -0.15 -2.73 -28.53
CA SER A 19 0.16 -3.89 -29.36
C SER A 19 0.19 -3.42 -30.82
N PRO A 20 1.31 -3.56 -31.57
CA PRO A 20 1.32 -3.15 -32.96
C PRO A 20 0.35 -4.05 -33.73
N ALA A 21 -0.79 -3.48 -34.15
CA ALA A 21 -1.68 -4.09 -35.11
C ALA A 21 -1.01 -4.10 -36.50
N SER A 22 -0.05 -5.00 -36.72
CA SER A 22 0.48 -5.32 -38.06
C SER A 22 1.23 -6.66 -38.03
N PRO A 23 0.78 -7.70 -38.79
CA PRO A 23 1.47 -8.98 -38.89
C PRO A 23 2.70 -8.95 -39.83
N SER A 24 3.22 -7.78 -40.18
CA SER A 24 4.28 -7.67 -41.19
C SER A 24 5.41 -6.76 -40.72
N SER A 25 6.27 -7.27 -39.86
CA SER A 25 7.73 -7.11 -40.00
C SER A 25 8.47 -7.75 -38.82
N LEU A 26 9.62 -8.34 -39.15
CA LEU A 26 10.72 -8.77 -38.28
C LEU A 26 10.69 -10.23 -37.80
N ASN A 27 11.33 -11.07 -38.63
CA ASN A 27 12.11 -12.24 -38.20
C ASN A 27 13.22 -11.80 -37.22
N GLY A 28 12.85 -11.63 -35.96
CA GLY A 28 13.76 -11.60 -34.83
C GLY A 28 13.08 -12.35 -33.68
N ASN A 29 13.82 -13.17 -32.93
CA ASN A 29 13.31 -13.85 -31.74
C ASN A 29 12.78 -12.81 -30.73
N VAL A 30 11.49 -12.45 -30.83
CA VAL A 30 10.83 -11.59 -29.85
C VAL A 30 10.60 -12.47 -28.63
N ALA A 31 11.40 -12.26 -27.58
CA ALA A 31 11.15 -12.86 -26.29
C ALA A 31 9.72 -12.53 -25.87
N ASN A 32 8.89 -13.56 -25.68
CA ASN A 32 7.52 -13.37 -25.18
C ASN A 32 7.63 -12.76 -23.78
N GLN A 33 7.08 -11.56 -23.56
CA GLN A 33 7.11 -10.90 -22.25
C GLN A 33 5.88 -11.34 -21.47
N ARG A 34 6.09 -12.02 -20.34
CA ARG A 34 5.02 -12.36 -19.39
C ARG A 34 5.03 -11.33 -18.27
N THR A 35 3.86 -10.82 -17.90
CA THR A 35 3.71 -9.95 -16.74
C THR A 35 3.32 -10.78 -15.53
N THR A 36 3.82 -10.39 -14.35
CA THR A 36 3.34 -10.87 -13.05
C THR A 36 2.97 -9.64 -12.25
N LEU A 37 1.73 -9.57 -11.77
CA LEU A 37 1.28 -8.47 -10.93
C LEU A 37 1.86 -8.64 -9.52
N VAL A 38 2.15 -7.52 -8.85
CA VAL A 38 2.45 -7.49 -7.42
C VAL A 38 1.49 -6.52 -6.78
N MET A 39 0.61 -7.00 -5.91
CA MET A 39 -0.56 -6.24 -5.47
C MET A 39 -0.75 -6.33 -3.96
N GLY A 40 -0.98 -5.16 -3.37
CA GLY A 40 -1.40 -5.01 -1.98
C GLY A 40 -2.89 -5.29 -1.76
N ASN A 41 -3.35 -5.16 -0.52
CA ASN A 41 -4.74 -5.38 -0.18
C ASN A 41 -5.65 -4.23 -0.70
N PRO A 42 -7.00 -4.37 -0.66
CA PRO A 42 -7.93 -3.35 -1.12
C PRO A 42 -7.93 -2.02 -0.34
N SER A 43 -7.43 -1.99 0.91
CA SER A 43 -7.30 -0.73 1.64
C SER A 43 -6.24 0.17 0.99
N ALA A 44 -5.31 -0.46 0.24
CA ALA A 44 -4.25 0.21 -0.49
C ALA A 44 -3.60 1.28 0.38
N ASP A 45 -3.11 0.87 1.54
CA ASP A 45 -2.37 1.72 2.45
C ASP A 45 -0.89 1.81 2.05
N LEU A 46 -0.10 2.47 2.89
CA LEU A 46 1.31 2.73 2.63
C LEU A 46 2.13 1.43 2.58
N ASP A 47 1.79 0.45 3.40
CA ASP A 47 2.51 -0.83 3.47
C ASP A 47 2.26 -1.67 2.23
N SER A 48 0.98 -1.78 1.83
CA SER A 48 0.55 -2.40 0.58
C SER A 48 1.23 -1.81 -0.67
N LEU A 49 1.22 -0.48 -0.82
CA LEU A 49 1.87 0.19 -1.97
C LEU A 49 3.37 -0.10 -2.02
N ILE A 50 4.06 0.15 -0.91
CA ILE A 50 5.52 0.18 -0.90
C ILE A 50 6.07 -1.24 -0.91
N SER A 51 5.43 -2.20 -0.24
CA SER A 51 5.74 -3.63 -0.39
C SER A 51 5.73 -4.06 -1.86
N ALA A 52 4.69 -3.68 -2.61
CA ALA A 52 4.56 -4.04 -4.02
C ALA A 52 5.66 -3.40 -4.88
N VAL A 53 5.93 -2.10 -4.67
CA VAL A 53 6.97 -1.36 -5.40
C VAL A 53 8.36 -1.92 -5.11
N VAL A 54 8.71 -2.13 -3.84
CA VAL A 54 10.02 -2.62 -3.40
C VAL A 54 10.28 -4.02 -3.97
N LEU A 55 9.33 -4.95 -3.78
CA LEU A 55 9.48 -6.33 -4.28
C LEU A 55 9.68 -6.34 -5.81
N SER A 56 8.81 -5.62 -6.53
CA SER A 56 8.86 -5.56 -7.98
C SER A 56 10.15 -4.92 -8.50
N TYR A 57 10.65 -3.88 -7.83
CA TYR A 57 11.89 -3.20 -8.20
C TYR A 57 13.06 -4.18 -8.22
N PHE A 58 13.25 -4.94 -7.13
CA PHE A 58 14.35 -5.89 -7.03
C PHE A 58 14.19 -7.10 -7.93
N TYR A 59 12.95 -7.60 -8.09
CA TYR A 59 12.69 -8.71 -9.02
C TYR A 59 12.94 -8.31 -10.48
N ASN A 60 12.53 -7.12 -10.90
CA ASN A 60 12.83 -6.60 -12.24
C ASN A 60 14.32 -6.34 -12.45
N MET A 61 15.03 -5.86 -11.42
CA MET A 61 16.48 -5.67 -11.48
C MET A 61 17.22 -7.01 -11.67
N ARG A 62 16.76 -8.08 -10.99
CA ARG A 62 17.27 -9.45 -11.18
C ARG A 62 17.08 -9.93 -12.62
N THR A 63 15.86 -9.82 -13.16
CA THR A 63 15.58 -10.31 -14.52
C THR A 63 16.39 -9.57 -15.58
N GLU A 64 16.63 -8.27 -15.38
CA GLU A 64 17.48 -7.46 -16.26
C GLU A 64 18.96 -7.85 -16.19
N THR A 65 19.49 -8.14 -15.00
CA THR A 65 20.87 -8.62 -14.83
C THR A 65 21.07 -9.99 -15.47
N GLN A 66 20.16 -10.93 -15.23
CA GLN A 66 20.21 -12.27 -15.84
C GLN A 66 20.14 -12.22 -17.37
N HIS A 67 19.34 -11.31 -17.93
CA HIS A 67 19.26 -11.10 -19.37
C HIS A 67 20.58 -10.58 -19.95
N LYS A 68 21.21 -9.59 -19.30
CA LYS A 68 22.51 -9.04 -19.75
C LYS A 68 23.62 -10.08 -19.72
N SER A 69 23.70 -10.90 -18.66
CA SER A 69 24.71 -11.96 -18.54
C SER A 69 24.47 -13.15 -19.48
N GLY A 70 23.21 -13.42 -19.86
CA GLY A 70 22.83 -14.54 -20.73
C GLY A 70 23.05 -14.32 -22.23
N SER A 71 23.35 -13.09 -22.67
CA SER A 71 23.59 -12.71 -24.06
C SER A 71 24.99 -13.16 -24.59
N GLY A 72 25.91 -13.54 -23.68
CA GLY A 72 27.31 -13.84 -24.02
C GLY A 72 27.71 -15.32 -24.07
N SER A 73 26.82 -16.28 -23.74
CA SER A 73 27.15 -17.71 -23.81
C SER A 73 26.30 -18.38 -24.89
N GLY A 74 26.94 -18.91 -25.94
CA GLY A 74 26.31 -19.66 -27.03
C GLY A 74 25.68 -20.97 -26.56
N ARG A 75 24.57 -20.89 -25.84
CA ARG A 75 23.79 -22.05 -25.40
C ARG A 75 22.63 -22.24 -26.39
N THR A 76 22.77 -23.26 -27.22
CA THR A 76 21.85 -23.70 -28.28
C THR A 76 20.66 -24.47 -27.70
N THR A 77 19.82 -23.81 -26.89
CA THR A 77 18.52 -24.37 -26.51
C THR A 77 17.43 -23.54 -27.17
N ASP A 78 16.76 -24.11 -28.17
CA ASP A 78 15.72 -23.51 -29.02
C ASP A 78 14.41 -23.12 -28.30
N ALA A 79 14.41 -23.03 -26.97
CA ALA A 79 13.25 -22.55 -26.20
C ALA A 79 13.31 -21.02 -26.08
N PRO A 80 12.27 -20.27 -26.51
CA PRO A 80 12.22 -18.84 -26.31
C PRO A 80 12.34 -18.51 -24.81
N ARG A 81 13.29 -17.65 -24.44
CA ARG A 81 13.44 -17.16 -23.07
C ARG A 81 12.29 -16.20 -22.76
N THR A 82 11.30 -16.64 -22.00
CA THR A 82 10.25 -15.75 -21.47
C THR A 82 10.87 -14.80 -20.45
N ILE A 83 10.70 -13.50 -20.65
CA ILE A 83 11.16 -12.47 -19.71
C ILE A 83 9.97 -12.08 -18.85
N SER A 84 10.01 -12.41 -17.56
CA SER A 84 8.99 -11.97 -16.61
C SER A 84 9.23 -10.51 -16.18
N LYS A 85 8.16 -9.70 -16.25
CA LYS A 85 8.13 -8.33 -15.72
C LYS A 85 7.15 -8.24 -14.55
N TYR A 86 7.61 -7.72 -13.43
CA TYR A 86 6.83 -7.59 -12.21
C TYR A 86 6.21 -6.20 -12.14
N ILE A 87 4.89 -6.12 -12.11
CA ILE A 87 4.14 -4.87 -12.21
C ILE A 87 3.52 -4.56 -10.85
N PRO A 88 4.07 -3.60 -10.06
CA PRO A 88 3.39 -3.11 -8.88
C PRO A 88 2.10 -2.40 -9.29
N ILE A 89 0.98 -2.79 -8.67
CA ILE A 89 -0.33 -2.22 -8.96
C ILE A 89 -1.13 -2.05 -7.67
N LEU A 90 -1.79 -0.90 -7.52
CA LEU A 90 -2.70 -0.65 -6.41
C LEU A 90 -4.08 -1.23 -6.70
N ASN A 91 -4.61 -1.93 -5.70
CA ASN A 91 -5.93 -2.55 -5.71
C ASN A 91 -7.07 -1.54 -5.51
N LEU A 92 -7.11 -0.55 -6.41
CA LEU A 92 -8.03 0.57 -6.37
C LEU A 92 -8.74 0.66 -7.73
N PRO A 93 -9.90 0.00 -7.89
CA PRO A 93 -10.61 -0.07 -9.17
C PRO A 93 -11.36 1.22 -9.53
N THR A 94 -11.58 2.11 -8.56
CA THR A 94 -12.33 3.37 -8.73
C THR A 94 -11.48 4.62 -8.53
N ILE A 95 -10.23 4.49 -8.06
CA ILE A 95 -9.33 5.62 -7.78
C ILE A 95 -8.14 5.58 -8.74
N ARG A 96 -8.01 6.61 -9.57
CA ARG A 96 -6.89 6.78 -10.50
C ARG A 96 -5.65 7.32 -9.82
N SER A 97 -4.48 7.14 -10.44
CA SER A 97 -3.22 7.65 -9.87
C SER A 97 -3.23 9.18 -9.67
N SER A 98 -3.92 9.91 -10.56
CA SER A 98 -4.10 11.36 -10.49
C SER A 98 -4.94 11.86 -9.32
N ASP A 99 -5.67 10.97 -8.65
CA ASP A 99 -6.47 11.28 -7.45
C ASP A 99 -5.74 10.89 -6.14
N LEU A 100 -4.66 10.11 -6.21
CA LEU A 100 -3.96 9.63 -5.02
C LEU A 100 -3.41 10.75 -4.13
N TRP A 101 -3.00 11.89 -4.70
CA TRP A 101 -2.42 12.99 -3.92
C TRP A 101 -3.37 13.55 -2.85
N ARG A 102 -4.69 13.49 -3.10
CA ARG A 102 -5.72 13.94 -2.13
C ARG A 102 -6.22 12.80 -1.26
N LEU A 103 -6.30 11.58 -1.80
CA LEU A 103 -6.84 10.40 -1.09
C LEU A 103 -5.84 9.68 -0.20
N ARG A 104 -4.56 9.79 -0.55
CA ARG A 104 -3.40 9.17 0.11
C ARG A 104 -2.20 10.16 0.05
N PRO A 105 -2.32 11.38 0.59
CA PRO A 105 -1.25 12.38 0.53
C PRO A 105 0.07 11.88 1.14
N GLU A 106 0.01 10.94 2.08
CA GLU A 106 1.18 10.26 2.63
C GLU A 106 1.98 9.49 1.58
N PHE A 107 1.37 9.04 0.48
CA PHE A 107 2.09 8.42 -0.64
C PHE A 107 2.99 9.44 -1.33
N GLY A 108 2.43 10.60 -1.65
CA GLY A 108 3.18 11.68 -2.27
C GLY A 108 4.32 12.19 -1.39
N VAL A 109 4.07 12.34 -0.09
CA VAL A 109 5.10 12.73 0.88
C VAL A 109 6.21 11.66 0.96
N ALA A 110 5.86 10.37 1.09
CA ALA A 110 6.84 9.29 1.11
C ALA A 110 7.69 9.25 -0.18
N MET A 111 7.07 9.44 -1.35
CA MET A 111 7.78 9.47 -2.63
C MET A 111 8.71 10.68 -2.74
N ARG A 112 8.28 11.87 -2.32
CA ARG A 112 9.12 13.09 -2.30
C ARG A 112 10.35 12.93 -1.41
N LEU A 113 10.15 12.40 -0.19
CA LEU A 113 11.24 12.08 0.73
C LEU A 113 12.17 11.01 0.15
N ALA A 114 11.62 10.00 -0.53
CA ALA A 114 12.42 8.99 -1.21
C ALA A 114 13.34 9.61 -2.27
N LEU A 115 12.84 10.59 -3.02
CA LEU A 115 13.58 11.35 -4.04
C LEU A 115 14.56 12.40 -3.47
N GLY A 116 14.69 12.48 -2.14
CA GLY A 116 15.70 13.31 -1.48
C GLY A 116 15.21 14.68 -1.00
N GLU A 117 13.90 14.92 -1.00
CA GLU A 117 13.38 16.12 -0.33
C GLU A 117 13.60 16.05 1.18
N ASP A 118 13.99 17.18 1.78
CA ASP A 118 14.21 17.28 3.21
C ASP A 118 12.87 17.29 3.97
N ALA A 119 12.70 16.36 4.91
CA ALA A 119 11.51 16.32 5.76
C ALA A 119 11.24 17.65 6.49
N ARG A 120 12.29 18.42 6.81
CA ARG A 120 12.18 19.71 7.49
C ARG A 120 11.60 20.82 6.62
N THR A 121 11.62 20.67 5.30
CA THR A 121 11.07 21.66 4.37
C THR A 121 9.60 21.42 4.03
N ILE A 122 9.06 20.23 4.33
CA ILE A 122 7.65 19.89 4.12
C ILE A 122 6.82 20.58 5.22
N ARG A 123 6.21 21.71 4.88
CA ARG A 123 5.38 22.49 5.79
C ARG A 123 4.04 21.79 6.04
N SER A 124 3.70 21.59 7.31
CA SER A 124 2.45 20.95 7.75
C SER A 124 1.21 21.84 7.63
N GLN A 125 1.36 23.10 7.20
CA GLN A 125 0.30 24.12 7.24
C GLN A 125 -0.53 24.19 5.94
N ASP A 126 -0.05 23.62 4.84
CA ASP A 126 -0.78 23.54 3.56
C ASP A 126 -1.46 22.17 3.43
N ALA A 127 -2.34 21.86 4.39
CA ALA A 127 -3.14 20.63 4.38
C ALA A 127 -3.97 20.58 3.08
N GLY A 128 -3.65 19.65 2.19
CA GLY A 128 -4.21 19.64 0.84
C GLY A 128 -3.23 19.16 -0.20
N GLU A 129 -2.22 19.97 -0.49
CA GLU A 129 -1.38 19.80 -1.67
C GLU A 129 -0.02 19.13 -1.41
N GLN A 130 0.33 18.89 -0.14
CA GLN A 130 1.61 18.26 0.25
C GLN A 130 1.88 16.90 -0.43
N GLY A 131 0.81 16.17 -0.77
CA GLY A 131 0.89 14.89 -1.50
C GLY A 131 1.08 15.03 -3.01
N ARG A 132 1.00 16.23 -3.60
CA ARG A 132 1.15 16.42 -5.04
C ARG A 132 2.60 16.22 -5.45
N THR A 133 2.81 15.29 -6.37
CA THR A 133 4.10 15.07 -7.03
C THR A 133 3.87 14.25 -8.30
N SER A 134 4.56 14.58 -9.39
CA SER A 134 4.38 13.89 -10.68
C SER A 134 4.75 12.42 -10.62
N VAL A 135 5.68 12.02 -9.73
CA VAL A 135 6.05 10.61 -9.55
C VAL A 135 4.88 9.76 -9.01
N LEU A 136 3.92 10.37 -8.32
CA LEU A 136 2.74 9.66 -7.82
C LEU A 136 1.80 9.26 -8.96
N GLU A 137 1.75 10.05 -10.04
CA GLU A 137 0.95 9.75 -11.23
C GLU A 137 1.50 8.54 -12.02
N GLU A 138 2.78 8.20 -11.80
CA GLU A 138 3.42 7.02 -12.39
C GLU A 138 3.08 5.72 -11.66
N VAL A 139 2.50 5.79 -10.46
CA VAL A 139 1.95 4.61 -9.77
C VAL A 139 0.77 4.09 -10.58
N LEU A 140 0.67 2.77 -10.74
CA LEU A 140 -0.42 2.13 -11.48
C LEU A 140 -1.54 1.74 -10.51
N THR A 141 -2.78 2.12 -10.82
CA THR A 141 -3.97 1.60 -10.14
C THR A 141 -4.79 0.71 -11.08
N ILE A 142 -5.68 -0.12 -10.52
CA ILE A 142 -6.67 -0.85 -11.34
C ILE A 142 -7.55 0.14 -12.12
N ALA A 143 -7.92 1.27 -11.54
CA ALA A 143 -8.71 2.30 -12.24
C ALA A 143 -7.99 2.85 -13.48
N ASP A 144 -6.67 3.07 -13.41
CA ASP A 144 -5.91 3.50 -14.59
C ASP A 144 -5.93 2.46 -15.71
N VAL A 145 -5.91 1.16 -15.35
CA VAL A 145 -6.01 0.05 -16.30
C VAL A 145 -7.41 -0.02 -16.91
N LEU A 146 -8.46 0.15 -16.12
CA LEU A 146 -9.85 0.14 -16.59
C LEU A 146 -10.20 1.36 -17.46
N ASP A 147 -9.59 2.52 -17.21
CA ASP A 147 -9.77 3.74 -18.02
C ASP A 147 -9.15 3.60 -19.42
N ASN A 148 -8.23 2.66 -19.62
CA ASN A 148 -7.56 2.41 -20.89
C ASN A 148 -7.90 1.03 -21.47
N GLN A 149 -8.85 0.99 -22.40
CA GLN A 149 -9.30 -0.24 -23.06
C GLN A 149 -8.21 -0.97 -23.84
N ASP A 150 -7.16 -0.27 -24.28
CA ASP A 150 -6.02 -0.84 -25.00
C ASP A 150 -4.95 -1.41 -24.06
N SER A 151 -5.12 -1.26 -22.74
CA SER A 151 -4.23 -1.86 -21.75
C SER A 151 -4.21 -3.38 -21.90
N THR A 152 -3.00 -3.92 -21.90
CA THR A 152 -2.77 -5.38 -21.89
C THR A 152 -3.38 -6.09 -20.67
N LEU A 153 -3.70 -5.34 -19.61
CA LEU A 153 -4.30 -5.84 -18.37
C LEU A 153 -5.79 -5.51 -18.24
N HIS A 154 -6.41 -4.81 -19.19
CA HIS A 154 -7.81 -4.38 -19.07
C HIS A 154 -8.77 -5.55 -18.81
N GLY A 155 -8.63 -6.64 -19.58
CA GLY A 155 -9.47 -7.83 -19.46
C GLY A 155 -9.34 -8.58 -18.13
N VAL A 156 -8.24 -8.37 -17.38
CA VAL A 156 -8.04 -8.98 -16.06
C VAL A 156 -9.04 -8.40 -15.06
N PHE A 157 -9.27 -7.09 -15.12
CA PHE A 157 -10.06 -6.35 -14.12
C PHE A 157 -11.46 -5.94 -14.57
N ALA A 158 -11.75 -5.93 -15.87
CA ALA A 158 -13.06 -5.52 -16.39
C ALA A 158 -14.18 -6.46 -15.92
N GLN A 159 -15.38 -5.96 -15.59
CA GLN A 159 -16.48 -6.85 -15.16
C GLN A 159 -16.84 -7.88 -16.25
N GLU A 160 -16.86 -7.45 -17.51
CA GLU A 160 -17.07 -8.31 -18.67
C GLU A 160 -15.71 -8.71 -19.28
N GLY A 161 -15.25 -9.92 -18.98
CA GLY A 161 -13.98 -10.47 -19.46
C GLY A 161 -14.16 -11.86 -20.06
N LYS A 162 -13.34 -12.22 -21.05
CA LYS A 162 -13.36 -13.56 -21.65
C LYS A 162 -12.78 -14.59 -20.66
N GLU A 163 -13.59 -15.55 -20.22
CA GLU A 163 -13.19 -16.65 -19.33
C GLU A 163 -12.12 -17.57 -19.95
N ASP A 164 -11.94 -17.56 -21.28
CA ASP A 164 -11.00 -18.43 -22.02
C ASP A 164 -9.55 -17.91 -22.13
N SER A 165 -9.17 -16.89 -21.34
CA SER A 165 -7.79 -16.35 -21.36
C SER A 165 -6.87 -17.05 -20.34
N GLU A 166 -5.56 -17.08 -20.62
CA GLU A 166 -4.58 -17.56 -19.64
C GLU A 166 -4.65 -16.69 -18.37
N LYS A 167 -4.64 -17.33 -17.19
CA LYS A 167 -4.68 -16.61 -15.92
C LYS A 167 -3.48 -15.67 -15.78
N GLN A 168 -3.74 -14.47 -15.29
CA GLN A 168 -2.71 -13.50 -14.96
C GLN A 168 -2.06 -13.89 -13.62
N ASP A 169 -0.75 -14.14 -13.65
CA ASP A 169 0.01 -14.40 -12.43
C ASP A 169 0.03 -13.17 -11.52
N ILE A 170 -0.13 -13.40 -10.22
CA ILE A 170 -0.11 -12.37 -9.19
C ILE A 170 0.68 -12.83 -7.96
N ILE A 171 1.47 -11.92 -7.40
CA ILE A 171 2.08 -12.03 -6.09
C ILE A 171 1.31 -11.10 -5.15
N LEU A 172 0.79 -11.64 -4.06
CA LEU A 172 0.13 -10.84 -3.03
C LEU A 172 1.17 -10.30 -2.05
N VAL A 173 1.01 -9.05 -1.66
CA VAL A 173 1.73 -8.48 -0.53
C VAL A 173 0.73 -7.90 0.45
N ASP A 174 1.03 -7.95 1.75
CA ASP A 174 0.22 -7.33 2.80
C ASP A 174 -1.25 -7.85 2.88
N HIS A 175 -1.47 -9.02 2.30
CA HIS A 175 -2.62 -9.89 2.47
C HIS A 175 -2.35 -11.25 1.82
N ASN A 176 -3.17 -12.24 2.16
CA ASN A 176 -3.06 -13.59 1.62
C ASN A 176 -4.39 -14.14 1.06
N ALA A 177 -5.44 -13.32 1.00
CA ALA A 177 -6.72 -13.64 0.36
C ALA A 177 -7.01 -12.70 -0.82
N PRO A 178 -6.90 -13.15 -2.09
CA PRO A 178 -7.20 -12.31 -3.25
C PRO A 178 -8.58 -11.69 -3.18
N SER A 179 -8.65 -10.36 -3.19
CA SER A 179 -9.89 -9.61 -3.16
C SER A 179 -9.73 -8.37 -4.01
N ILE A 180 -10.67 -8.09 -4.92
CA ILE A 180 -10.66 -6.88 -5.76
C ILE A 180 -12.05 -6.26 -5.67
N PRO A 181 -12.20 -5.02 -5.16
CA PRO A 181 -13.51 -4.41 -5.03
C PRO A 181 -14.28 -4.40 -6.37
N GLY A 182 -15.52 -4.87 -6.36
CA GLY A 182 -16.37 -4.92 -7.56
C GLY A 182 -16.20 -6.15 -8.44
N LEU A 183 -15.31 -7.09 -8.07
CA LEU A 183 -15.24 -8.44 -8.65
C LEU A 183 -15.63 -9.49 -7.61
N ASP A 184 -16.39 -10.50 -8.02
CA ASP A 184 -16.69 -11.64 -7.16
C ASP A 184 -15.52 -12.65 -7.12
N GLU A 185 -15.50 -13.48 -6.08
CA GLU A 185 -14.45 -14.47 -5.81
C GLU A 185 -14.22 -15.42 -7.01
N ARG A 186 -15.30 -15.89 -7.65
CA ARG A 186 -15.19 -16.80 -8.80
C ARG A 186 -14.55 -16.11 -10.00
N THR A 187 -14.88 -14.85 -10.24
CA THR A 187 -14.24 -14.04 -11.29
C THR A 187 -12.75 -13.84 -11.00
N ILE A 188 -12.37 -13.60 -9.74
CA ILE A 188 -10.97 -13.48 -9.33
C ILE A 188 -10.23 -14.82 -9.54
N GLU A 189 -10.79 -15.92 -9.06
CA GLU A 189 -10.20 -17.26 -9.17
C GLU A 189 -10.01 -17.73 -10.62
N THR A 190 -10.93 -17.38 -11.51
CA THR A 190 -10.86 -17.75 -12.92
C THR A 190 -9.83 -16.94 -13.70
N ARG A 191 -9.52 -15.71 -13.27
CA ARG A 191 -8.63 -14.80 -13.99
C ARG A 191 -7.23 -14.65 -13.40
N LEU A 192 -7.08 -14.87 -12.10
CA LEU A 192 -5.82 -14.70 -11.40
C LEU A 192 -5.23 -16.04 -10.96
N ASN A 193 -3.91 -16.13 -11.04
CA ASN A 193 -3.12 -17.24 -10.52
C ASN A 193 -2.19 -16.72 -9.43
N VAL A 194 -2.46 -17.03 -8.17
CA VAL A 194 -1.61 -16.61 -7.04
C VAL A 194 -0.34 -17.45 -7.06
N VAL A 195 0.78 -16.85 -7.48
CA VAL A 195 2.08 -17.51 -7.61
C VAL A 195 3.04 -17.21 -6.46
N GLY A 196 2.73 -16.21 -5.62
CA GLY A 196 3.54 -15.82 -4.47
C GLY A 196 2.74 -15.01 -3.46
N CYS A 197 3.20 -14.98 -2.22
CA CYS A 197 2.65 -14.17 -1.13
C CYS A 197 3.75 -13.79 -0.12
N ILE A 198 3.78 -12.51 0.28
CA ILE A 198 4.52 -12.03 1.45
C ILE A 198 3.54 -11.23 2.31
N ASP A 199 3.23 -11.70 3.50
CA ASP A 199 2.19 -11.11 4.35
C ASP A 199 2.52 -11.27 5.84
N HIS A 200 2.05 -10.32 6.63
CA HIS A 200 2.17 -10.31 8.09
C HIS A 200 0.85 -10.55 8.85
N HIS A 201 -0.25 -10.78 8.13
CA HIS A 201 -1.54 -11.16 8.73
C HIS A 201 -1.63 -12.66 9.02
N VAL A 202 -2.74 -13.06 9.63
CA VAL A 202 -3.09 -14.46 9.83
C VAL A 202 -3.31 -15.12 8.48
N ASP A 203 -2.80 -16.35 8.31
CA ASP A 203 -3.01 -17.15 7.10
C ASP A 203 -4.50 -17.56 6.98
N GLU A 204 -5.17 -17.04 5.95
CA GLU A 204 -6.57 -17.29 5.63
C GLU A 204 -6.75 -18.55 4.77
N GLY A 205 -5.65 -19.20 4.33
CA GLY A 205 -5.68 -20.48 3.63
C GLY A 205 -5.93 -20.39 2.11
N HIS A 206 -5.97 -19.19 1.53
CA HIS A 206 -6.16 -19.00 0.09
C HIS A 206 -4.87 -19.16 -0.73
N VAL A 207 -3.68 -19.05 -0.11
CA VAL A 207 -2.40 -19.17 -0.82
C VAL A 207 -1.90 -20.61 -0.82
N SER A 208 -1.74 -21.15 -2.03
CA SER A 208 -1.14 -22.47 -2.27
C SER A 208 0.18 -22.67 -1.54
N ALA A 209 0.40 -23.87 -0.98
CA ALA A 209 1.66 -24.25 -0.36
C ALA A 209 2.86 -24.23 -1.32
N ASN A 210 2.60 -24.28 -2.64
CA ASN A 210 3.63 -24.24 -3.68
C ASN A 210 3.93 -22.82 -4.20
N ALA A 211 3.30 -21.78 -3.64
CA ALA A 211 3.59 -20.40 -4.00
C ALA A 211 5.05 -20.05 -3.65
N ASP A 212 5.71 -19.25 -4.49
CA ASP A 212 7.12 -18.88 -4.34
C ASP A 212 7.32 -17.36 -4.58
N PRO A 213 7.64 -16.57 -3.55
CA PRO A 213 7.74 -16.97 -2.15
C PRO A 213 6.36 -17.24 -1.53
N ARG A 214 6.31 -18.04 -0.45
CA ARG A 214 5.15 -18.10 0.47
C ARG A 214 5.61 -17.75 1.88
N ILE A 215 5.58 -16.46 2.22
CA ILE A 215 6.02 -15.93 3.51
C ILE A 215 4.80 -15.31 4.19
N ILE A 216 4.17 -16.03 5.12
CA ILE A 216 3.04 -15.52 5.91
C ILE A 216 3.46 -15.62 7.38
N THR A 217 3.76 -14.48 8.01
CA THR A 217 4.37 -14.44 9.34
C THR A 217 3.73 -13.34 10.19
N THR A 218 2.90 -13.75 11.15
CA THR A 218 2.28 -12.86 12.13
C THR A 218 3.30 -12.28 13.11
N GLY A 219 2.94 -11.18 13.78
CA GLY A 219 3.77 -10.56 14.82
C GLY A 219 4.88 -9.67 14.27
N ILE A 220 4.81 -9.29 13.00
CA ILE A 220 5.70 -8.32 12.35
C ILE A 220 4.94 -7.02 12.17
N GLY A 221 5.58 -5.88 12.51
CA GLY A 221 4.92 -4.58 12.50
C GLY A 221 4.51 -4.10 11.12
N SER A 222 5.28 -4.45 10.08
CA SER A 222 5.00 -4.09 8.68
C SER A 222 5.35 -5.22 7.72
N CYS A 223 4.49 -5.46 6.72
CA CYS A 223 4.76 -6.36 5.60
C CYS A 223 6.02 -5.93 4.82
N THR A 224 6.28 -4.63 4.69
CA THR A 224 7.49 -4.11 4.05
C THR A 224 8.76 -4.62 4.74
N SER A 225 8.74 -4.86 6.06
CA SER A 225 9.86 -5.50 6.77
C SER A 225 10.13 -6.91 6.24
N LEU A 226 9.08 -7.71 6.01
CA LEU A 226 9.20 -9.05 5.43
C LEU A 226 9.71 -9.00 3.99
N VAL A 227 9.22 -8.05 3.19
CA VAL A 227 9.69 -7.85 1.81
C VAL A 227 11.18 -7.52 1.77
N VAL A 228 11.63 -6.56 2.60
CA VAL A 228 13.05 -6.18 2.67
C VAL A 228 13.91 -7.35 3.16
N LYS A 229 13.46 -8.07 4.20
CA LYS A 229 14.14 -9.27 4.69
C LYS A 229 14.31 -10.30 3.57
N HIS A 230 13.23 -10.63 2.86
CA HIS A 230 13.24 -11.57 1.74
C HIS A 230 14.21 -11.16 0.64
N VAL A 231 14.11 -9.92 0.16
CA VAL A 231 15.00 -9.38 -0.89
C VAL A 231 16.48 -9.49 -0.49
N ARG A 232 16.81 -9.25 0.78
CA ARG A 232 18.17 -9.39 1.31
C ARG A 232 18.63 -10.85 1.38
N GLU A 233 17.79 -11.74 1.90
CA GLU A 233 18.09 -13.18 2.00
C GLU A 233 18.27 -13.82 0.63
N GLN A 234 17.56 -13.32 -0.39
CA GLN A 234 17.74 -13.72 -1.79
C GLN A 234 18.98 -13.10 -2.47
N GLY A 235 19.75 -12.26 -1.75
CA GLY A 235 20.93 -11.58 -2.30
C GLY A 235 20.61 -10.57 -3.40
N LEU A 236 19.38 -10.07 -3.47
CA LEU A 236 18.92 -9.14 -4.50
C LEU A 236 19.22 -7.68 -4.17
N TRP A 237 19.43 -7.37 -2.88
CA TRP A 237 19.84 -6.04 -2.45
C TRP A 237 21.34 -5.84 -2.74
N PRO A 238 21.73 -4.91 -3.62
CA PRO A 238 23.12 -4.76 -4.03
C PRO A 238 23.90 -3.97 -2.99
N THR A 239 25.18 -4.30 -2.84
CA THR A 239 26.12 -3.48 -2.06
C THR A 239 26.41 -2.20 -2.83
N ILE A 240 26.18 -1.05 -2.21
CA ILE A 240 26.55 0.24 -2.78
C ILE A 240 28.07 0.41 -2.58
N THR A 241 28.83 0.41 -3.67
CA THR A 241 30.27 0.71 -3.65
C THR A 241 30.50 2.08 -4.24
N ALA A 242 31.17 2.99 -3.54
CA ALA A 242 31.51 4.30 -4.09
C ALA A 242 32.47 4.14 -5.28
N SER A 243 31.96 4.28 -6.51
CA SER A 243 32.80 4.35 -7.72
C SER A 243 33.58 5.66 -7.74
N LYS A 244 34.90 5.59 -7.53
CA LYS A 244 35.78 6.77 -7.51
C LYS A 244 36.04 7.39 -8.89
N THR A 245 35.56 6.77 -9.99
CA THR A 245 36.12 7.03 -11.32
C THR A 245 35.21 7.77 -12.29
N THR A 246 33.90 7.93 -12.04
CA THR A 246 32.99 8.52 -13.04
C THR A 246 32.04 9.61 -12.55
N GLY A 247 32.00 9.96 -11.26
CA GLY A 247 31.11 11.00 -10.74
C GLY A 247 29.60 10.68 -10.85
N GLU A 248 29.23 9.54 -11.44
CA GLU A 248 27.88 9.01 -11.45
C GLU A 248 27.65 8.15 -10.21
N ASP A 249 26.65 8.54 -9.41
CA ASP A 249 26.25 7.78 -8.25
C ASP A 249 25.36 6.60 -8.64
N ASP A 250 25.99 5.46 -8.87
CA ASP A 250 25.34 4.23 -9.30
C ASP A 250 24.32 3.67 -8.28
N GLY A 251 24.37 4.13 -7.03
CA GLY A 251 23.56 3.70 -5.89
C GLY A 251 22.33 4.56 -5.58
N GLU A 252 22.07 5.66 -6.29
CA GLU A 252 20.96 6.56 -5.93
C GLU A 252 19.60 5.88 -5.98
N GLY A 253 19.31 5.09 -7.00
CA GLY A 253 18.06 4.31 -7.04
C GLY A 253 17.86 3.41 -5.82
N ILE A 254 18.94 2.82 -5.28
CA ILE A 254 18.86 1.96 -4.10
C ILE A 254 18.60 2.77 -2.84
N ARG A 255 19.21 3.95 -2.70
CA ARG A 255 18.92 4.85 -1.57
C ARG A 255 17.50 5.40 -1.63
N GLN A 256 16.99 5.70 -2.82
CA GLN A 256 15.58 6.09 -3.00
C GLN A 256 14.64 4.96 -2.56
N ILE A 257 14.89 3.73 -2.98
CA ILE A 257 14.11 2.56 -2.55
C ILE A 257 14.27 2.30 -1.04
N ALA A 258 15.44 2.54 -0.46
CA ALA A 258 15.66 2.40 0.97
C ALA A 258 14.85 3.42 1.79
N ARG A 259 14.88 4.70 1.40
CA ARG A 259 14.05 5.76 2.00
C ARG A 259 12.56 5.43 1.83
N LEU A 260 12.14 4.97 0.65
CA LEU A 260 10.75 4.57 0.43
C LEU A 260 10.34 3.43 1.37
N ALA A 261 11.15 2.37 1.47
CA ALA A 261 10.87 1.21 2.34
C ALA A 261 10.84 1.55 3.84
N LEU A 262 11.53 2.60 4.28
CA LEU A 262 11.45 3.08 5.67
C LEU A 262 10.08 3.65 6.02
N ALA A 263 9.35 4.20 5.05
CA ALA A 263 8.08 4.88 5.29
C ALA A 263 7.01 4.01 5.98
N PRO A 264 6.57 2.87 5.42
CA PRO A 264 5.55 2.03 6.05
C PRO A 264 6.05 1.41 7.35
N VAL A 265 7.29 0.91 7.37
CA VAL A 265 7.88 0.29 8.58
C VAL A 265 7.86 1.27 9.76
N LEU A 266 8.23 2.53 9.55
CA LEU A 266 8.19 3.54 10.60
C LEU A 266 6.76 3.96 10.95
N ILE A 267 5.84 4.03 9.99
CA ILE A 267 4.44 4.42 10.27
C ILE A 267 3.72 3.35 11.09
N ASP A 268 3.82 2.08 10.70
CA ASP A 268 3.05 1.00 11.32
C ASP A 268 3.61 0.59 12.68
N THR A 269 4.93 0.73 12.87
CA THR A 269 5.60 0.48 14.16
C THR A 269 5.60 1.70 15.10
N SER A 270 4.94 2.80 14.73
CA SER A 270 4.99 4.06 15.47
C SER A 270 6.44 4.52 15.77
N ASN A 271 7.26 4.56 14.72
CA ASN A 271 8.68 4.86 14.76
C ASN A 271 9.47 3.92 15.70
N LEU A 272 9.20 2.61 15.60
CA LEU A 272 9.75 1.54 16.44
C LEU A 272 9.41 1.63 17.94
N ARG A 273 8.42 2.46 18.30
CA ARG A 273 7.96 2.66 19.70
C ARG A 273 6.76 1.79 20.06
N ALA A 274 6.08 1.18 19.09
CA ALA A 274 4.97 0.29 19.36
C ALA A 274 5.41 -0.95 20.16
N THR A 275 4.48 -1.50 20.94
CA THR A 275 4.70 -2.66 21.83
C THR A 275 3.89 -3.87 21.36
N GLY A 276 4.27 -5.07 21.85
CA GLY A 276 3.65 -6.33 21.46
C GLY A 276 3.88 -6.65 19.98
N ASP A 277 2.87 -7.22 19.32
CA ASP A 277 2.93 -7.71 17.94
C ASP A 277 3.02 -6.61 16.86
N LYS A 278 3.09 -5.34 17.28
CA LYS A 278 3.14 -4.16 16.38
C LYS A 278 4.56 -3.69 16.06
N CYS A 279 5.58 -4.23 16.71
CA CYS A 279 6.98 -3.93 16.40
C CYS A 279 7.87 -5.08 16.86
N SER A 280 8.34 -5.87 15.90
CA SER A 280 9.23 -7.01 16.10
C SER A 280 10.71 -6.62 16.01
N ASP A 281 11.59 -7.57 16.33
CA ASP A 281 13.03 -7.43 16.08
C ASP A 281 13.34 -7.39 14.58
N VAL A 282 12.53 -8.05 13.73
CA VAL A 282 12.67 -7.97 12.27
C VAL A 282 12.50 -6.53 11.79
N ASP A 283 11.50 -5.80 12.31
CA ASP A 283 11.29 -4.39 11.96
C ASP A 283 12.51 -3.53 12.36
N ARG A 284 13.05 -3.76 13.57
CA ARG A 284 14.23 -3.03 14.08
C ARG A 284 15.47 -3.31 13.23
N GLU A 285 15.69 -4.56 12.84
CA GLU A 285 16.80 -4.98 11.98
C GLU A 285 16.69 -4.41 10.57
N VAL A 286 15.48 -4.41 10.00
CA VAL A 286 15.21 -3.81 8.69
C VAL A 286 15.44 -2.31 8.72
N VAL A 287 14.91 -1.57 9.70
CA VAL A 287 15.16 -0.13 9.83
C VAL A 287 16.65 0.15 9.95
N LYS A 288 17.36 -0.56 10.84
CA LYS A 288 18.82 -0.41 10.99
C LYS A 288 19.56 -0.62 9.68
N PHE A 289 19.17 -1.64 8.91
CA PHE A 289 19.76 -1.90 7.60
C PHE A 289 19.46 -0.77 6.61
N LEU A 290 18.20 -0.37 6.46
CA LEU A 290 17.81 0.67 5.51
C LEU A 290 18.46 2.02 5.84
N GLU A 291 18.53 2.40 7.12
CA GLU A 291 19.24 3.61 7.56
C GLU A 291 20.74 3.56 7.21
N SER A 292 21.38 2.39 7.31
CA SER A 292 22.78 2.24 6.88
C SER A 292 22.95 2.48 5.37
N VAL A 293 21.98 2.05 4.56
CA VAL A 293 21.98 2.28 3.10
C VAL A 293 21.82 3.77 2.80
N VAL A 294 20.92 4.46 3.52
CA VAL A 294 20.66 5.90 3.33
C VAL A 294 21.86 6.76 3.73
N THR A 295 22.56 6.41 4.81
CA THR A 295 23.65 7.21 5.40
C THR A 295 25.03 6.97 4.77
N THR A 296 25.21 5.93 3.94
CA THR A 296 26.51 5.56 3.34
C THR A 296 27.18 6.69 2.52
N ARG A 297 26.44 7.72 2.09
CA ARG A 297 27.01 8.90 1.39
C ARG A 297 27.54 9.97 2.36
N GLU A 298 26.95 10.09 3.55
CA GLU A 298 27.21 11.16 4.52
C GLU A 298 28.61 11.04 5.17
N THR A 299 29.17 9.83 5.28
CA THR A 299 30.45 9.60 5.97
C THR A 299 31.70 9.91 5.14
N HIS A 300 31.57 10.17 3.83
CA HIS A 300 32.73 10.35 2.95
C HIS A 300 33.14 11.81 2.70
N ILE A 301 32.35 12.79 3.14
CA ILE A 301 32.66 14.21 2.97
C ILE A 301 33.55 14.77 4.11
N GLU A 302 33.58 14.12 5.28
CA GLU A 302 34.23 14.69 6.47
C GLU A 302 35.73 14.35 6.68
N THR A 303 36.38 13.57 5.82
CA THR A 303 37.78 13.11 6.07
C THR A 303 38.88 13.72 5.22
N THR A 304 38.62 14.81 4.49
CA THR A 304 39.70 15.62 3.86
C THR A 304 39.86 16.97 4.54
N GLU A 305 40.41 16.96 5.75
CA GLU A 305 41.09 18.13 6.31
C GLU A 305 42.44 18.31 5.60
N THR A 306 42.45 19.10 4.53
CA THR A 306 43.65 19.82 4.10
C THR A 306 43.42 21.30 4.33
N ALA A 307 44.32 21.87 5.13
CA ALA A 307 44.29 23.25 5.58
C ALA A 307 44.20 24.27 4.43
N GLY A 308 43.27 25.22 4.57
CA GLY A 308 43.32 26.54 3.96
C GLY A 308 42.69 26.68 2.58
N THR A 309 41.46 27.17 2.51
CA THR A 309 41.05 28.39 1.75
C THR A 309 39.52 28.58 1.79
N ALA A 310 39.12 29.85 1.93
CA ALA A 310 37.79 30.47 1.79
C ALA A 310 36.51 29.59 1.88
N LYS A 311 35.76 29.78 2.97
CA LYS A 311 34.37 29.36 3.14
C LYS A 311 33.51 29.94 2.01
N THR A 312 33.14 29.10 1.05
CA THR A 312 31.97 29.34 0.21
C THR A 312 30.84 28.52 0.81
N GLU A 313 29.83 29.22 1.34
CA GLU A 313 28.60 28.64 1.89
C GLU A 313 27.84 27.94 0.76
N THR A 314 28.13 26.65 0.57
CA THR A 314 27.36 25.74 -0.28
C THR A 314 26.76 24.69 0.65
N GLY A 315 25.47 24.41 0.44
CA GLY A 315 24.53 23.93 1.45
C GLY A 315 24.99 22.70 2.24
N THR A 316 24.75 22.74 3.55
CA THR A 316 24.79 21.57 4.43
C THR A 316 23.84 20.50 3.87
N GLU A 317 24.37 19.39 3.37
CA GLU A 317 23.55 18.21 3.08
C GLU A 317 22.76 17.84 4.33
N ALA A 318 21.46 17.64 4.16
CA ALA A 318 20.54 17.37 5.25
C ALA A 318 20.81 16.00 5.86
N GLN A 319 21.48 15.98 7.01
CA GLN A 319 21.69 14.77 7.82
C GLN A 319 20.38 13.99 8.01
N TRP A 320 20.41 12.67 7.79
CA TRP A 320 19.28 11.76 8.02
C TRP A 320 18.64 11.98 9.41
N ASN A 321 17.32 12.22 9.42
CA ASN A 321 16.53 12.39 10.63
C ASN A 321 15.26 11.54 10.57
N ARG A 322 15.30 10.37 11.21
CA ARG A 322 14.19 9.42 11.28
C ARG A 322 12.91 10.01 11.88
N ASP A 323 13.04 10.80 12.94
CA ASP A 323 11.88 11.35 13.66
C ASP A 323 11.14 12.38 12.79
N ALA A 324 11.89 13.26 12.11
CA ALA A 324 11.30 14.22 11.15
C ALA A 324 10.66 13.49 9.97
N PHE A 325 11.32 12.47 9.42
CA PHE A 325 10.82 11.65 8.32
C PHE A 325 9.49 10.97 8.69
N HIS A 326 9.44 10.28 9.84
CA HIS A 326 8.22 9.67 10.35
C HIS A 326 7.11 10.70 10.61
N GLN A 327 7.45 11.83 11.23
CA GLN A 327 6.47 12.85 11.61
C GLN A 327 5.73 13.42 10.41
N VAL A 328 6.42 13.81 9.33
CA VAL A 328 5.77 14.45 8.18
C VAL A 328 4.85 13.49 7.42
N ILE A 329 5.24 12.22 7.30
CA ILE A 329 4.39 11.17 6.69
C ILE A 329 3.16 10.93 7.58
N GLY A 330 3.36 10.81 8.90
CA GLY A 330 2.27 10.62 9.86
C GLY A 330 1.26 11.76 9.87
N VAL A 331 1.75 13.01 9.80
CA VAL A 331 0.90 14.21 9.68
C VAL A 331 0.12 14.20 8.36
N ALA A 332 0.75 13.82 7.25
CA ALA A 332 0.05 13.69 5.97
C ALA A 332 -1.06 12.64 6.02
N LYS A 333 -0.76 11.45 6.58
CA LYS A 333 -1.75 10.36 6.76
C LYS A 333 -2.91 10.80 7.64
N ALA A 334 -2.65 11.52 8.74
CA ALA A 334 -3.67 12.00 9.67
C ALA A 334 -4.57 13.09 9.08
N ASN A 335 -4.01 14.02 8.30
CA ASN A 335 -4.75 15.15 7.72
C ASN A 335 -5.42 14.81 6.37
N SER A 336 -5.14 13.64 5.80
CA SER A 336 -5.76 13.20 4.54
C SER A 336 -7.29 13.24 4.55
N LEU A 337 -7.93 13.00 5.71
CA LEU A 337 -9.38 12.99 5.83
C LEU A 337 -10.03 14.36 5.59
N ASP A 338 -9.29 15.46 5.82
CA ASP A 338 -9.82 16.82 5.65
C ASP A 338 -10.18 17.13 4.18
N LEU A 339 -9.65 16.35 3.23
CA LEU A 339 -9.86 16.50 1.77
C LEU A 339 -10.92 15.57 1.19
N LEU A 340 -11.50 14.71 2.02
CA LEU A 340 -12.38 13.62 1.58
C LEU A 340 -13.84 13.95 1.87
N SER A 341 -14.72 13.55 0.97
CA SER A 341 -16.14 13.42 1.31
C SER A 341 -16.35 12.34 2.37
N MET A 342 -17.46 12.37 3.11
CA MET A 342 -17.76 11.32 4.10
C MET A 342 -17.76 9.90 3.51
N GLN A 343 -18.24 9.73 2.28
CA GLN A 343 -18.20 8.42 1.61
C GLN A 343 -16.77 7.95 1.37
N GLU A 344 -15.88 8.84 0.91
CA GLU A 344 -14.46 8.53 0.72
C GLU A 344 -13.75 8.27 2.06
N VAL A 345 -14.13 8.98 3.13
CA VAL A 345 -13.64 8.70 4.49
C VAL A 345 -14.00 7.27 4.90
N PHE A 346 -15.26 6.85 4.71
CA PHE A 346 -15.71 5.51 5.05
C PHE A 346 -15.05 4.43 4.20
N ASP A 347 -14.89 4.66 2.90
CA ASP A 347 -14.32 3.68 1.96
C ASP A 347 -12.81 3.51 2.11
N ARG A 348 -12.13 4.45 2.77
CA ARG A 348 -10.67 4.58 2.78
C ARG A 348 -9.93 3.33 3.28
N ASP A 349 -10.38 2.78 4.41
CA ASP A 349 -9.85 1.55 5.02
C ASP A 349 -11.06 0.70 5.45
N TYR A 350 -11.76 0.23 4.43
CA TYR A 350 -13.03 -0.46 4.53
C TYR A 350 -12.84 -1.96 4.27
N LYS A 351 -13.44 -2.79 5.13
CA LYS A 351 -13.55 -4.24 4.93
C LYS A 351 -15.02 -4.65 4.98
N VAL A 352 -15.37 -5.63 4.16
CA VAL A 352 -16.74 -6.17 4.08
C VAL A 352 -16.70 -7.70 4.03
N TRP A 353 -17.63 -8.32 4.74
CA TRP A 353 -17.81 -9.77 4.73
C TRP A 353 -19.26 -10.13 5.06
N THR A 354 -19.64 -11.37 4.76
CA THR A 354 -20.96 -11.90 5.08
C THR A 354 -20.85 -12.93 6.20
N GLU A 355 -21.52 -12.66 7.32
CA GLU A 355 -21.69 -13.60 8.42
C GLU A 355 -22.91 -14.48 8.19
N SER A 356 -22.73 -15.79 8.24
CA SER A 356 -23.83 -16.77 8.20
C SER A 356 -24.06 -17.33 9.59
N ALA A 357 -25.32 -17.32 10.07
CA ALA A 357 -25.65 -17.98 11.32
C ALA A 357 -25.32 -19.48 11.22
N ALA A 358 -24.50 -19.99 12.14
CA ALA A 358 -24.07 -21.38 12.17
C ALA A 358 -25.28 -22.34 12.06
N SER A 359 -25.14 -23.28 11.12
CA SER A 359 -26.06 -24.34 10.70
C SER A 359 -27.17 -24.73 11.69
N GLY A 360 -28.41 -24.48 11.29
CA GLY A 360 -29.61 -25.08 11.89
C GLY A 360 -30.82 -24.17 11.83
N GLN A 361 -31.56 -24.21 10.72
CA GLN A 361 -32.81 -23.46 10.39
C GLN A 361 -32.59 -22.05 9.82
N GLY A 362 -32.63 -21.93 8.48
CA GLY A 362 -32.99 -20.70 7.77
C GLY A 362 -32.27 -19.41 8.20
N GLY A 363 -31.01 -19.51 8.62
CA GLY A 363 -30.27 -18.39 9.20
C GLY A 363 -30.10 -17.25 8.20
N GLN A 364 -30.61 -16.07 8.54
CA GLN A 364 -30.38 -14.85 7.79
C GLN A 364 -28.87 -14.57 7.72
N SER A 365 -28.34 -14.42 6.51
CA SER A 365 -26.99 -13.90 6.27
C SER A 365 -26.97 -12.40 6.59
N VAL A 366 -25.92 -11.95 7.25
CA VAL A 366 -25.73 -10.54 7.64
C VAL A 366 -24.46 -10.04 6.97
N ASN A 367 -24.59 -9.06 6.11
CA ASN A 367 -23.48 -8.35 5.49
C ASN A 367 -22.98 -7.27 6.46
N VAL A 368 -21.71 -7.40 6.83
CA VAL A 368 -21.05 -6.54 7.81
C VAL A 368 -19.96 -5.76 7.11
N GLY A 369 -20.01 -4.43 7.23
CA GLY A 369 -18.96 -3.53 6.81
C GLY A 369 -18.27 -2.89 8.00
N ILE A 370 -16.96 -2.69 7.92
CA ILE A 370 -16.19 -1.96 8.94
C ILE A 370 -15.23 -0.97 8.29
N SER A 371 -15.20 0.26 8.80
CA SER A 371 -14.23 1.29 8.41
C SER A 371 -13.29 1.61 9.57
N SER A 372 -11.98 1.56 9.32
CA SER A 372 -10.96 2.00 10.29
C SER A 372 -10.56 3.45 10.02
N LEU A 373 -10.76 4.32 11.02
CA LEU A 373 -10.70 5.77 10.88
C LEU A 373 -9.67 6.36 11.85
N VAL A 374 -8.86 7.32 11.37
CA VAL A 374 -7.76 7.93 12.13
C VAL A 374 -8.19 9.17 12.92
N LYS A 375 -9.47 9.53 12.88
CA LYS A 375 -10.07 10.68 13.58
C LYS A 375 -11.19 10.20 14.51
N PRO A 376 -11.46 10.91 15.61
CA PRO A 376 -12.53 10.55 16.55
C PRO A 376 -13.91 10.77 15.94
N LEU A 377 -14.94 10.16 16.55
CA LEU A 377 -16.33 10.32 16.10
C LEU A 377 -16.78 11.80 16.05
N SER A 378 -16.36 12.60 17.03
CA SER A 378 -16.66 14.04 17.08
C SER A 378 -16.08 14.83 15.90
N TRP A 379 -14.96 14.37 15.32
CA TRP A 379 -14.42 14.96 14.11
C TRP A 379 -15.27 14.55 12.89
N LEU A 380 -15.70 13.29 12.79
CA LEU A 380 -16.54 12.82 11.67
C LEU A 380 -17.88 13.58 11.60
N VAL A 381 -18.52 13.80 12.75
CA VAL A 381 -19.77 14.59 12.82
C VAL A 381 -19.56 16.02 12.36
N ARG A 382 -18.47 16.67 12.81
CA ARG A 382 -18.12 18.04 12.36
C ARG A 382 -17.78 18.09 10.88
N HIS A 383 -17.09 17.08 10.37
CA HIS A 383 -16.72 16.97 8.96
C HIS A 383 -17.94 16.79 8.05
N ALA A 384 -18.93 16.02 8.49
CA ALA A 384 -20.23 15.92 7.82
C ALA A 384 -21.07 17.21 7.93
N GLY A 385 -20.76 18.06 8.92
CA GLY A 385 -21.38 19.38 9.14
C GLY A 385 -22.53 19.38 10.17
N SER A 386 -23.12 18.24 10.49
CA SER A 386 -24.05 18.04 11.61
C SER A 386 -24.25 16.56 11.90
N ILE A 387 -24.90 16.21 13.01
CA ILE A 387 -25.25 14.83 13.35
C ILE A 387 -26.19 14.23 12.30
N GLU A 388 -27.19 15.00 11.85
CA GLU A 388 -28.17 14.54 10.86
C GLU A 388 -27.49 14.21 9.54
N LYS A 389 -26.63 15.12 9.05
CA LYS A 389 -25.86 14.89 7.83
C LYS A 389 -24.92 13.69 7.97
N PHE A 390 -24.28 13.53 9.12
CA PHE A 390 -23.43 12.37 9.39
C PHE A 390 -24.22 11.05 9.29
N LEU A 391 -25.42 11.00 9.88
CA LEU A 391 -26.27 9.82 9.83
C LEU A 391 -26.81 9.56 8.42
N ASP A 392 -27.17 10.60 7.66
CA ASP A 392 -27.57 10.47 6.26
C ASP A 392 -26.43 9.90 5.39
N GLU A 393 -25.19 10.32 5.66
CA GLU A 393 -23.99 9.79 5.01
C GLU A 393 -23.75 8.31 5.34
N VAL A 394 -23.93 7.92 6.61
CA VAL A 394 -23.85 6.52 7.04
C VAL A 394 -24.95 5.68 6.40
N ASP A 395 -26.20 6.15 6.43
CA ASP A 395 -27.36 5.47 5.85
C ASP A 395 -27.14 5.26 4.34
N ARG A 396 -26.64 6.29 3.63
CA ARG A 396 -26.28 6.19 2.21
C ARG A 396 -25.18 5.17 1.95
N PHE A 397 -24.10 5.18 2.74
CA PHE A 397 -22.98 4.26 2.57
C PHE A 397 -23.42 2.80 2.78
N ALA A 398 -24.20 2.55 3.83
CA ALA A 398 -24.74 1.23 4.15
C ALA A 398 -25.70 0.72 3.07
N GLN A 399 -26.61 1.56 2.56
CA GLN A 399 -27.55 1.19 1.51
C GLN A 399 -26.86 0.84 0.19
N GLN A 400 -25.87 1.63 -0.24
CA GLN A 400 -25.12 1.38 -1.47
C GLN A 400 -24.41 0.02 -1.46
N ARG A 401 -23.99 -0.44 -0.28
CA ARG A 401 -23.25 -1.70 -0.08
C ARG A 401 -24.12 -2.82 0.49
N LYS A 402 -25.44 -2.58 0.66
CA LYS A 402 -26.40 -3.51 1.26
C LYS A 402 -25.88 -4.08 2.59
N LEU A 403 -25.46 -3.18 3.49
CA LEU A 403 -24.96 -3.56 4.81
C LEU A 403 -26.12 -3.60 5.80
N GLU A 404 -26.28 -4.72 6.49
CA GLU A 404 -27.16 -4.79 7.66
C GLU A 404 -26.44 -4.30 8.93
N VAL A 405 -25.10 -4.34 8.96
CA VAL A 405 -24.28 -3.79 10.04
C VAL A 405 -23.13 -2.96 9.45
N PHE A 406 -22.98 -1.73 9.93
CA PHE A 406 -21.82 -0.89 9.65
C PHE A 406 -21.13 -0.47 10.94
N ALA A 407 -19.85 -0.82 11.05
CA ALA A 407 -19.01 -0.48 12.18
C ALA A 407 -17.93 0.54 11.79
N MET A 408 -17.59 1.44 12.70
CA MET A 408 -16.48 2.38 12.58
C MET A 408 -15.55 2.20 13.77
N LEU A 409 -14.28 1.95 13.49
CA LEU A 409 -13.21 1.93 14.48
C LEU A 409 -12.49 3.28 14.43
N THR A 410 -12.74 4.16 15.39
CA THR A 410 -12.16 5.51 15.44
C THR A 410 -11.05 5.60 16.48
N ARG A 411 -10.27 6.69 16.44
CA ARG A 411 -9.24 7.00 17.45
C ARG A 411 -9.54 8.31 18.15
N ALA A 412 -9.68 8.27 19.47
CA ALA A 412 -9.86 9.44 20.34
C ALA A 412 -8.72 9.51 21.35
N GLY A 413 -7.81 10.47 21.17
CA GLY A 413 -6.57 10.56 21.95
C GLY A 413 -5.74 9.28 21.84
N GLU A 414 -5.41 8.69 22.99
CA GLU A 414 -4.70 7.41 23.09
C GLU A 414 -5.64 6.18 23.04
N GLY A 415 -6.95 6.39 23.06
CA GLY A 415 -7.98 5.35 23.04
C GLY A 415 -8.50 5.03 21.63
N LYS A 416 -9.21 3.90 21.53
CA LYS A 416 -10.03 3.53 20.36
C LYS A 416 -11.51 3.61 20.73
N GLU A 417 -12.33 4.06 19.80
CA GLU A 417 -13.78 4.02 19.93
C GLU A 417 -14.36 3.06 18.87
N VAL A 418 -15.45 2.39 19.20
CA VAL A 418 -16.17 1.51 18.29
C VAL A 418 -17.59 2.01 18.18
N VAL A 419 -17.99 2.41 16.98
CA VAL A 419 -19.37 2.81 16.68
C VAL A 419 -19.98 1.73 15.82
N VAL A 420 -21.10 1.15 16.26
CA VAL A 420 -21.82 0.12 15.50
C VAL A 420 -23.22 0.61 15.21
N LEU A 421 -23.55 0.69 13.93
CA LEU A 421 -24.89 0.94 13.44
C LEU A 421 -25.40 -0.35 12.81
N ALA A 422 -26.65 -0.72 13.09
CA ALA A 422 -27.29 -1.83 12.44
C ALA A 422 -28.69 -1.45 12.01
N ASP A 423 -29.09 -2.01 10.87
CA ASP A 423 -30.48 -1.99 10.44
C ASP A 423 -31.37 -2.69 11.48
N GLU A 424 -32.66 -2.37 11.48
CA GLU A 424 -33.64 -2.96 12.40
C GLU A 424 -33.68 -4.48 12.27
N SER A 425 -33.50 -5.00 11.05
CA SER A 425 -33.41 -6.44 10.77
C SER A 425 -32.24 -7.12 11.50
N ALA A 426 -31.15 -6.40 11.76
CA ALA A 426 -29.94 -6.89 12.45
C ALA A 426 -29.88 -6.47 13.93
N ARG A 427 -30.96 -5.94 14.53
CA ARG A 427 -30.99 -5.51 15.94
C ARG A 427 -30.56 -6.60 16.94
N LYS A 428 -30.86 -7.87 16.64
CA LYS A 428 -30.43 -9.02 17.47
C LYS A 428 -28.90 -9.23 17.46
N VAL A 429 -28.22 -8.82 16.39
CA VAL A 429 -26.76 -8.89 16.25
C VAL A 429 -26.10 -7.90 17.22
N ILE A 430 -26.61 -6.66 17.32
CA ILE A 430 -26.11 -5.67 18.28
C ILE A 430 -26.20 -6.21 19.71
N GLY A 431 -27.33 -6.81 20.09
CA GLY A 431 -27.48 -7.36 21.45
C GLY A 431 -26.43 -8.44 21.77
N LYS A 432 -26.19 -9.36 20.85
CA LYS A 432 -25.14 -10.39 21.00
C LYS A 432 -23.72 -9.81 20.99
N PHE A 433 -23.48 -8.79 20.17
CA PHE A 433 -22.21 -8.07 20.14
C PHE A 433 -21.95 -7.40 21.50
N GLU A 434 -22.93 -6.67 22.03
CA GLU A 434 -22.85 -6.03 23.35
C GLU A 434 -22.54 -7.06 24.45
N GLU A 435 -23.27 -8.17 24.51
CA GLU A 435 -23.06 -9.25 25.50
C GLU A 435 -21.65 -9.85 25.45
N ARG A 436 -21.10 -10.09 24.24
CA ARG A 436 -19.76 -10.65 24.08
C ARG A 436 -18.66 -9.62 24.31
N PHE A 437 -18.92 -8.35 24.02
CA PHE A 437 -17.96 -7.26 24.20
C PHE A 437 -17.66 -6.98 25.69
N ASP A 438 -18.54 -7.37 26.63
CA ASP A 438 -18.31 -7.25 28.09
C ASP A 438 -17.11 -8.06 28.62
N ALA A 439 -16.59 -9.02 27.85
CA ALA A 439 -15.51 -9.90 28.31
C ALA A 439 -14.09 -9.27 28.30
N GLY A 440 -13.93 -7.97 28.02
CA GLY A 440 -12.59 -7.34 28.06
C GLY A 440 -12.40 -5.92 27.54
N PHE A 441 -13.45 -5.16 27.21
CA PHE A 441 -13.33 -3.81 26.64
C PHE A 441 -14.06 -2.74 27.46
N GLY A 442 -13.60 -1.47 27.36
CA GLY A 442 -13.89 -0.33 28.27
C GLY A 442 -15.34 0.17 28.40
N ARG A 443 -15.52 1.47 28.70
CA ARG A 443 -16.86 2.06 28.95
C ARG A 443 -17.77 1.92 27.72
N LYS A 444 -19.03 1.56 27.94
CA LYS A 444 -20.06 1.44 26.89
C LYS A 444 -21.11 2.52 27.03
N THR A 445 -21.54 3.07 25.89
CA THR A 445 -22.66 4.00 25.82
C THR A 445 -23.56 3.60 24.66
N ARG A 446 -24.83 3.30 24.95
CA ARG A 446 -25.84 3.02 23.93
C ARG A 446 -26.71 4.25 23.75
N LYS A 447 -26.75 4.80 22.54
CA LYS A 447 -27.57 5.96 22.18
C LYS A 447 -28.46 5.60 20.99
N LYS A 448 -29.72 6.06 21.01
CA LYS A 448 -30.60 6.03 19.83
C LYS A 448 -30.27 7.19 18.89
N LYS A 449 -30.75 7.12 17.63
CA LYS A 449 -30.56 8.16 16.59
C LYS A 449 -30.85 9.59 17.10
N GLY A 450 -31.84 9.75 17.98
CA GLY A 450 -32.21 11.05 18.60
C GLY A 450 -31.52 11.41 19.92
N GLU A 451 -30.56 10.63 20.40
CA GLU A 451 -29.85 10.85 21.68
C GLU A 451 -28.36 11.22 21.45
N LEU A 452 -28.00 11.53 20.21
CA LEU A 452 -26.63 11.78 19.77
C LEU A 452 -26.19 13.24 19.96
N GLU A 453 -27.08 14.14 20.41
CA GLU A 453 -26.83 15.59 20.53
C GLU A 453 -25.58 15.91 21.38
N ASP A 454 -25.33 15.18 22.48
CA ASP A 454 -24.15 15.39 23.33
C ASP A 454 -22.80 15.01 22.68
N LEU A 455 -22.80 14.38 21.50
CA LEU A 455 -21.55 14.03 20.78
C LEU A 455 -20.80 15.25 20.24
N VAL A 456 -21.46 16.41 20.16
CA VAL A 456 -20.88 17.66 19.66
C VAL A 456 -20.31 18.52 20.80
N ASP A 457 -20.88 18.40 22.01
CA ASP A 457 -20.55 19.23 23.17
C ASP A 457 -19.64 18.53 24.21
N GLY A 458 -19.43 17.23 24.09
CA GLY A 458 -18.53 16.46 24.96
C GLY A 458 -17.06 16.77 24.67
N GLY A 459 -16.46 17.64 25.48
CA GLY A 459 -15.01 17.70 25.62
C GLY A 459 -14.45 16.31 25.90
N TYR A 460 -13.35 15.96 25.22
CA TYR A 460 -12.67 14.67 25.28
C TYR A 460 -12.64 14.07 26.71
N GLU A 461 -13.34 12.96 26.92
CA GLU A 461 -13.04 11.97 27.97
C GLU A 461 -12.94 10.56 27.38
#